data_AF-A0A531LYF1-F1
#
_entry.id   AF-A0A531LYF1-F1
#
_cell.length_a   1.000
_cell.length_b   1.000
_cell.length_c   1.000
_cell.angle_alpha   90.00
_cell.angle_beta   90.00
_cell.angle_gamma   90.00
#
_symmetry.space_group_name_H-M   'P 1'
#
loop_
_entity.id
_entity.type
_entity.pdbx_description
1 polymer ?
#
loop_
_entity_poly.entity_id
_entity_poly.type
_entity_poly.pdbx_seq_one_letter_code
_entity_poly.pdbx_strand_id
1 'polypeptide(L)'
;YGLQPVVPGQAGRDMVHRVIYDELCQGIVKSESHVAYVEEVGRLRRDENIDGVIMGCTEITMLIGQADFDIPVFDTTRLHAEAAVAFALS
;
A
#
# COMPACT_ATOMS: atom_id res chain seq x y z
N TYR A 1 8.77 -17.04 6.19
CA TYR A 1 8.90 -15.61 6.54
C TYR A 1 8.33 -15.22 7.91
N GLY A 2 7.47 -16.02 8.56
CA GLY A 2 7.02 -15.71 9.94
C GLY A 2 6.19 -14.41 10.06
N LEU A 3 5.64 -13.92 8.94
CA LEU A 3 4.84 -12.71 8.87
C LEU A 3 3.37 -13.02 9.22
N GLN A 4 2.70 -12.06 9.84
CA GLN A 4 1.25 -12.09 10.11
C GLN A 4 0.56 -10.99 9.30
N PRO A 5 0.18 -11.25 8.03
CA PRO A 5 -0.46 -10.24 7.21
C PRO A 5 -1.86 -9.93 7.72
N VAL A 6 -2.19 -8.65 7.75
CA VAL A 6 -3.51 -8.12 8.10
C VAL A 6 -4.05 -7.35 6.90
N VAL A 7 -5.36 -7.40 6.69
CA VAL A 7 -6.05 -6.64 5.64
C VAL A 7 -7.12 -5.74 6.27
N PRO A 8 -7.48 -4.61 5.61
CA PRO A 8 -8.64 -3.81 6.00
C PRO A 8 -9.90 -4.65 6.20
N GLY A 9 -10.83 -4.14 7.02
CA GLY A 9 -12.19 -4.67 7.11
C GLY A 9 -12.97 -4.47 5.79
N GLN A 10 -14.22 -4.93 5.72
CA GLN A 10 -14.99 -4.89 4.47
C GLN A 10 -15.08 -3.47 3.87
N ALA A 11 -15.48 -2.48 4.66
CA ALA A 11 -15.57 -1.09 4.21
C ALA A 11 -14.22 -0.52 3.74
N GLY A 12 -13.12 -0.85 4.44
CA GLY A 12 -11.78 -0.44 4.04
C GLY A 12 -11.34 -1.08 2.72
N ARG A 13 -11.65 -2.36 2.50
CA ARG A 13 -11.39 -3.04 1.23
C ARG A 13 -12.22 -2.48 0.08
N ASP A 14 -13.48 -2.17 0.32
CA ASP A 14 -14.36 -1.56 -0.68
C ASP A 14 -13.84 -0.16 -1.08
N MET A 15 -13.37 0.62 -0.10
CA MET A 15 -12.72 1.91 -0.34
C MET A 15 -11.44 1.74 -1.17
N VAL A 16 -10.54 0.85 -0.77
CA VAL A 16 -9.28 0.57 -1.50
C VAL A 16 -9.57 0.12 -2.93
N HIS A 17 -10.50 -0.81 -3.12
CA HIS A 17 -10.86 -1.32 -4.44
C HIS A 17 -11.42 -0.23 -5.35
N ARG A 18 -12.37 0.58 -4.84
CA ARG A 18 -12.95 1.71 -5.57
C ARG A 18 -11.87 2.71 -5.97
N VAL A 19 -10.98 3.09 -5.06
CA VAL A 19 -9.90 4.05 -5.36
C VAL A 19 -8.97 3.50 -6.44
N ILE A 20 -8.58 2.22 -6.36
CA ILE A 20 -7.71 1.61 -7.38
C ILE A 20 -8.37 1.67 -8.76
N TYR A 21 -9.59 1.17 -8.91
CA TYR A 21 -10.19 0.98 -10.24
C TYR A 21 -10.83 2.24 -10.81
N ASP A 22 -11.52 3.02 -9.99
CA ASP A 22 -12.27 4.19 -10.44
C ASP A 22 -11.39 5.44 -10.52
N GLU A 23 -10.21 5.43 -9.89
CA GLU A 23 -9.31 6.59 -9.85
C GLU A 23 -7.91 6.25 -10.37
N LEU A 24 -7.15 5.42 -9.66
CA LEU A 24 -5.72 5.24 -9.94
C LEU A 24 -5.46 4.59 -11.31
N CYS A 25 -6.21 3.54 -11.67
CA CYS A 25 -6.13 2.91 -13.00
C CYS A 25 -6.57 3.86 -14.14
N GLN A 26 -7.27 4.94 -13.83
CA GLN A 26 -7.64 5.99 -14.80
C GLN A 26 -6.64 7.17 -14.79
N GLY A 27 -5.55 7.07 -14.02
CA GLY A 27 -4.56 8.13 -13.86
C GLY A 27 -5.05 9.31 -13.00
N ILE A 28 -6.13 9.13 -12.24
CA ILE A 28 -6.72 10.17 -11.38
C ILE A 28 -6.20 10.00 -9.96
N VAL A 29 -5.57 11.05 -9.42
CA VAL A 29 -5.09 11.10 -8.04
C VAL A 29 -5.87 12.17 -7.28
N LYS A 30 -6.55 11.77 -6.20
CA LYS A 30 -7.38 12.66 -5.38
C LYS A 30 -6.82 12.78 -3.96
N SER A 31 -6.84 13.99 -3.41
CA SER A 31 -6.44 14.26 -2.03
C SER A 31 -7.34 13.56 -1.02
N GLU A 32 -8.63 13.42 -1.30
CA GLU A 32 -9.58 12.74 -0.42
C GLU A 32 -9.27 11.24 -0.32
N SER A 33 -8.86 10.63 -1.43
CA SER A 33 -8.46 9.22 -1.47
C SER A 33 -7.11 9.01 -0.77
N HIS A 34 -6.18 9.96 -0.88
CA HIS A 34 -4.93 9.96 -0.12
C HIS A 34 -5.21 9.96 1.38
N VAL A 35 -6.02 10.91 1.85
CA VAL A 35 -6.43 11.00 3.25
C VAL A 35 -7.10 9.71 3.72
N ALA A 36 -8.04 9.16 2.93
CA ALA A 36 -8.73 7.91 3.27
C ALA A 36 -7.76 6.71 3.40
N TYR A 37 -6.73 6.64 2.55
CA TYR A 37 -5.70 5.59 2.65
C TYR A 37 -4.85 5.75 3.91
N VAL A 38 -4.38 6.96 4.20
CA VAL A 38 -3.57 7.24 5.39
C VAL A 38 -4.37 6.97 6.67
N GLU A 39 -5.64 7.36 6.70
CA GLU A 39 -6.54 7.10 7.82
C GLU A 39 -6.81 5.61 8.04
N GLU A 40 -7.02 4.84 6.97
CA GLU A 40 -7.25 3.39 7.06
C GLU A 40 -6.00 2.64 7.53
N VAL A 41 -4.81 3.02 7.07
CA VAL A 41 -3.55 2.49 7.61
C VAL A 41 -3.39 2.88 9.08
N GLY A 42 -3.70 4.13 9.44
CA GLY A 42 -3.69 4.57 10.83
C GLY A 42 -4.67 3.80 11.72
N ARG A 43 -5.83 3.42 11.18
CA ARG A 43 -6.81 2.56 11.86
C ARG A 43 -6.24 1.15 12.08
N LEU A 44 -5.68 0.52 11.05
CA LEU A 44 -5.03 -0.78 11.17
C LEU A 44 -3.86 -0.76 12.16
N ARG A 45 -3.09 0.33 12.20
CA ARG A 45 -1.99 0.50 13.16
C ARG A 45 -2.50 0.49 14.61
N ARG A 46 -3.63 1.14 14.87
CA ARG A 46 -4.24 1.19 16.21
C ARG A 46 -4.93 -0.11 16.60
N ASP A 47 -5.67 -0.71 15.67
CA ASP A 47 -6.54 -1.85 15.97
C ASP A 47 -5.77 -3.18 15.94
N GLU A 48 -4.78 -3.30 15.05
CA GLU A 48 -4.11 -4.56 14.71
C GLU A 48 -2.59 -4.51 14.95
N ASN A 49 -2.06 -3.36 15.42
CA ASN A 49 -0.64 -3.15 15.72
C ASN A 49 0.32 -3.43 14.54
N ILE A 50 -0.14 -3.28 13.29
CA ILE A 50 0.67 -3.54 12.09
C ILE A 50 1.97 -2.73 12.10
N ASP A 51 3.13 -3.32 11.81
CA ASP A 51 4.43 -2.66 11.91
C ASP A 51 5.05 -2.29 10.55
N GLY A 52 4.32 -2.52 9.46
CA GLY A 52 4.68 -2.11 8.12
C GLY A 52 3.49 -2.18 7.17
N VAL A 53 3.65 -1.56 6.00
CA VAL A 53 2.61 -1.49 4.95
C VAL A 53 3.15 -2.08 3.67
N ILE A 54 2.44 -3.06 3.11
CA ILE A 54 2.77 -3.64 1.80
C ILE A 54 1.92 -2.94 0.73
N MET A 55 2.56 -2.26 -0.20
CA MET A 55 1.89 -1.73 -1.39
C MET A 55 1.78 -2.85 -2.43
N GLY A 56 0.67 -3.58 -2.37
CA GLY A 56 0.43 -4.79 -3.16
C GLY A 56 0.03 -4.56 -4.62
N CYS A 57 -0.23 -3.32 -5.02
CA CYS A 57 -0.49 -2.93 -6.41
C CYS A 57 0.44 -1.79 -6.80
N THR A 58 0.89 -1.80 -8.06
CA THR A 58 1.73 -0.74 -8.66
C THR A 58 1.11 0.64 -8.54
N GLU A 59 -0.21 0.73 -8.67
CA GLU A 59 -0.99 1.96 -8.71
C GLU A 59 -1.03 2.66 -7.34
N ILE A 60 -0.98 1.90 -6.25
CA ILE A 60 -1.03 2.46 -4.89
C ILE A 60 0.13 3.42 -4.63
N THR A 61 1.28 3.17 -5.29
CA THR A 61 2.48 4.00 -5.20
C THR A 61 2.31 5.40 -5.81
N MET A 62 1.27 5.60 -6.65
CA MET A 62 0.90 6.92 -7.16
C MET A 62 0.19 7.78 -6.12
N LEU A 63 -0.40 7.15 -5.11
CA LEU A 63 -1.23 7.80 -4.11
C LEU A 63 -0.48 8.02 -2.80
N ILE A 64 0.13 6.96 -2.25
CA ILE A 64 0.84 6.99 -0.96
C ILE A 64 2.27 6.45 -1.08
N GLY A 65 3.14 6.79 -0.13
CA GLY A 65 4.51 6.30 -0.07
C GLY A 65 5.14 6.44 1.32
N GLN A 66 6.46 6.21 1.41
CA GLN A 66 7.18 6.22 2.69
C GLN A 66 7.08 7.56 3.46
N ALA A 67 6.86 8.68 2.76
CA ALA A 67 6.73 9.99 3.38
C ALA A 67 5.44 10.14 4.22
N ASP A 68 4.44 9.30 3.99
CA ASP A 68 3.15 9.36 4.67
C ASP A 68 3.15 8.60 6.01
N PHE A 69 4.18 7.80 6.30
CA PHE A 69 4.19 6.87 7.43
C PHE A 69 5.54 6.85 8.15
N ASP A 70 5.48 6.67 9.48
CA ASP A 70 6.62 6.45 10.35
C ASP A 70 7.01 4.96 10.48
N ILE A 71 6.23 4.08 9.85
CA ILE A 71 6.52 2.64 9.70
C ILE A 71 7.03 2.33 8.29
N PRO A 72 7.79 1.24 8.10
CA PRO A 72 8.29 0.83 6.78
C PRO A 72 7.16 0.58 5.77
N VAL A 73 7.34 1.13 4.57
CA VAL A 73 6.47 0.90 3.42
C VAL A 73 7.21 0.09 2.36
N PHE A 74 6.60 -0.99 1.91
CA PHE A 74 7.19 -1.94 0.96
C PHE A 74 6.49 -1.82 -0.39
N ASP A 75 7.14 -1.13 -1.34
CA ASP A 75 6.80 -1.19 -2.76
C ASP A 75 7.18 -2.57 -3.30
N THR A 76 6.19 -3.44 -3.46
CA THR A 76 6.41 -4.82 -3.92
C THR A 76 6.97 -4.88 -5.33
N THR A 77 6.62 -3.93 -6.20
CA THR A 77 7.06 -3.93 -7.60
C THR A 77 8.53 -3.54 -7.69
N ARG A 78 8.92 -2.47 -6.98
CA ARG A 78 10.33 -2.06 -6.91
C ARG A 78 11.20 -3.16 -6.30
N LEU A 79 10.78 -3.72 -5.17
CA LEU A 79 11.53 -4.80 -4.50
C LEU A 79 11.68 -6.03 -5.41
N HIS A 80 10.63 -6.37 -6.16
CA HIS A 80 10.68 -7.48 -7.10
C HIS A 80 11.64 -7.22 -8.27
N ALA A 81 11.61 -6.01 -8.84
CA ALA A 81 12.52 -5.63 -9.92
C ALA A 81 13.99 -5.64 -9.46
N GLU A 82 14.28 -5.11 -8.28
CA GLU A 82 15.62 -5.13 -7.68
C GLU A 82 16.11 -6.57 -7.47
N ALA A 83 15.25 -7.46 -6.95
CA ALA A 83 15.58 -8.86 -6.77
C ALA A 83 15.84 -9.58 -8.10
N ALA A 84 15.06 -9.28 -9.14
CA ALA A 84 15.25 -9.84 -10.47
C ALA A 84 16.60 -9.42 -11.09
N VAL A 85 16.99 -8.15 -10.94
CA VAL A 85 18.31 -7.66 -11.38
C VAL A 85 19.43 -8.34 -10.60
N ALA A 86 19.31 -8.43 -9.27
CA ALA A 86 20.32 -9.09 -8.44
C ALA A 86 20.51 -10.56 -8.82
N PHE A 87 19.42 -11.29 -9.08
CA PHE A 87 19.46 -12.67 -9.55
C PHE A 87 20.12 -12.82 -10.92
N ALA A 88 19.90 -11.88 -11.84
CA ALA A 88 20.52 -11.92 -13.17
C ALA A 88 22.04 -11.65 -13.14
N LEU A 89 22.56 -11.06 -12.06
CA LEU A 89 23.97 -10.70 -11.88
C LEU A 89 24.75 -11.62 -10.93
N SER A 90 24.09 -12.61 -10.32
CA SER A 90 24.71 -13.61 -9.43
C SER A 90 25.21 -14.83 -10.20
#